data_AF-A0A6M2E296-F1
#
_entry.id   AF-A0A6M2E296-F1
#
_cell.length_a   1.000
_cell.length_b   1.000
_cell.length_c   1.000
_cell.angle_alpha   90.00
_cell.angle_beta   90.00
_cell.angle_gamma   90.00
#
_symmetry.space_group_name_H-M   'P 1'
#
loop_
_entity.id
_entity.type
_entity.pdbx_description
1 polymer ?
#
loop_
_entity_poly.entity_id
_entity_poly.type
_entity_poly.pdbx_seq_one_letter_code
_entity_poly.pdbx_strand_id
1 'polypeptide(L)'
;LSADSGLVVRVDGAKVDVDPGTPYSHTVSEAELFKILRTPDKWLTLVSKSYGLYVRFSGDLLFIQAAPFYRGKLCGLCGDYNLDKNHELSGPDGHLYNNTLEFAKSYVVPSPDCHPPAH
;
A
#
# COMPACT_ATOMS: atom_id res chain seq x y z
N LEU A 1 11.46 -16.65 -20.96
CA LEU A 1 12.36 -15.48 -21.07
C LEU A 1 12.23 -14.70 -19.77
N SER A 2 13.22 -14.86 -18.89
CA SER A 2 13.25 -14.30 -17.54
C SER A 2 13.73 -12.84 -17.63
N ALA A 3 12.80 -11.91 -17.78
CA ALA A 3 13.07 -10.55 -17.36
C ALA A 3 12.95 -10.52 -15.83
N ASP A 4 13.99 -10.02 -15.18
CA ASP A 4 13.89 -9.45 -13.85
C ASP A 4 12.62 -8.59 -13.80
N SER A 5 11.80 -8.74 -12.77
CA SER A 5 10.54 -8.00 -12.61
C SER A 5 10.72 -6.46 -12.64
N GLY A 6 11.97 -5.97 -12.61
CA GLY A 6 12.29 -4.54 -12.55
C GLY A 6 11.96 -3.91 -11.20
N LEU A 7 11.41 -4.68 -10.27
CA LEU A 7 11.01 -4.25 -8.95
C LEU A 7 12.24 -3.96 -8.10
N VAL A 8 12.45 -2.67 -7.82
CA VAL A 8 13.50 -2.17 -6.94
C VAL A 8 12.89 -1.89 -5.57
N VAL A 9 13.48 -2.47 -4.52
CA VAL A 9 13.12 -2.15 -3.14
C VAL A 9 14.07 -1.09 -2.62
N ARG A 10 13.52 -0.04 -2.00
CA ARG A 10 14.28 0.98 -1.28
C ARG A 10 13.74 1.13 0.13
N VAL A 11 14.64 1.23 1.10
CA VAL A 11 14.33 1.52 2.51
C VAL A 11 15.16 2.73 2.90
N ASP A 12 14.50 3.78 3.38
CA ASP A 12 15.11 5.07 3.70
C ASP A 12 15.93 5.65 2.52
N GLY A 13 15.45 5.43 1.29
CA GLY A 13 16.09 5.85 0.04
C GLY A 13 17.20 4.91 -0.47
N ALA A 14 17.77 4.08 0.39
CA ALA A 14 18.80 3.11 0.03
C ALA A 14 18.20 1.88 -0.65
N LYS A 15 18.81 1.43 -1.76
CA LYS A 15 18.41 0.18 -2.42
C LYS A 15 18.75 -1.00 -1.50
N VAL A 16 17.80 -1.93 -1.36
CA VAL A 16 18.00 -3.19 -0.64
C VAL A 16 17.78 -4.35 -1.59
N ASP A 17 18.64 -5.37 -1.48
CA ASP A 17 18.51 -6.58 -2.27
C ASP A 17 17.58 -7.56 -1.54
N VAL A 18 16.58 -8.05 -2.27
CA VAL A 18 15.57 -8.99 -1.74
C VAL A 18 15.44 -10.14 -2.73
N ASP A 19 16.09 -11.24 -2.39
CA ASP A 19 16.09 -12.47 -3.17
C ASP A 19 15.08 -13.48 -2.60
N PRO A 20 14.57 -14.44 -3.40
CA PRO A 20 13.58 -15.41 -2.93
C PRO A 20 14.02 -16.28 -1.75
N GLY A 21 15.33 -16.40 -1.51
CA GLY A 21 15.91 -17.11 -0.36
C GLY A 21 16.38 -16.21 0.77
N THR A 22 16.43 -14.89 0.57
CA THR A 22 17.04 -13.93 1.50
C THR A 22 16.08 -12.76 1.73
N PRO A 23 15.13 -12.90 2.66
CA PRO A 23 14.29 -11.79 3.08
C PRO A 23 15.12 -10.63 3.65
N TYR A 24 14.68 -9.40 3.40
CA TYR A 24 15.21 -8.23 4.10
C TYR A 24 14.41 -8.00 5.38
N SER A 25 15.07 -7.87 6.52
CA SER A 25 14.45 -7.47 7.80
C SER A 25 14.98 -6.10 8.21
N HIS A 26 14.06 -5.18 8.50
CA HIS A 26 14.38 -3.89 9.09
C HIS A 26 14.16 -3.95 10.59
N THR A 27 15.20 -3.67 11.36
CA THR A 27 15.20 -3.80 12.82
C THR A 27 15.52 -2.46 13.46
N VAL A 28 14.75 -2.08 14.47
CA VAL A 28 14.96 -0.88 15.29
C VAL A 28 15.02 -1.31 16.75
N SER A 29 16.07 -0.90 17.47
CA SER A 29 16.27 -1.27 18.88
C SER A 29 16.10 -2.77 19.14
N GLU A 30 16.71 -3.60 18.28
CA GLU A 30 16.66 -5.08 18.33
C GLU A 30 15.29 -5.73 18.03
N ALA A 31 14.25 -4.94 17.74
CA ALA A 31 12.95 -5.44 17.32
C ALA A 31 12.77 -5.36 15.80
N GLU A 32 12.35 -6.46 15.15
CA GLU A 32 11.97 -6.46 13.73
C GLU A 32 10.73 -5.58 13.53
N LEU A 33 10.91 -4.47 12.83
CA LEU A 33 9.84 -3.53 12.51
C LEU A 33 9.00 -4.06 11.36
N PHE A 34 9.66 -4.51 10.31
CA PHE A 34 9.06 -5.16 9.15
C PHE A 34 10.08 -6.04 8.43
N LYS A 35 9.57 -6.94 7.60
CA LYS A 35 10.36 -7.70 6.65
C LYS A 35 9.78 -7.63 5.25
N ILE A 36 10.63 -7.74 4.25
CA ILE A 36 10.29 -7.76 2.84
C ILE A 36 10.76 -9.09 2.27
N LEU A 37 9.85 -9.79 1.60
CA LEU A 37 10.10 -11.09 0.98
C LEU A 37 9.82 -11.00 -0.52
N ARG A 38 10.63 -11.68 -1.32
CA ARG A 38 10.30 -11.97 -2.71
C ARG A 38 9.76 -13.39 -2.79
N THR A 39 8.50 -13.55 -3.17
CA THR A 39 7.87 -14.88 -3.25
C THR A 39 8.14 -15.55 -4.60
N PRO A 40 7.97 -16.87 -4.73
CA PRO A 40 8.24 -17.60 -5.98
C PRO A 40 7.40 -17.13 -7.18
N ASP A 41 6.19 -16.60 -6.93
CA ASP A 41 5.31 -15.97 -7.92
C ASP A 41 5.75 -14.53 -8.29
N LYS A 42 6.95 -14.12 -7.87
CA LYS A 42 7.59 -12.81 -8.10
C LYS A 42 6.95 -11.61 -7.41
N TRP A 43 6.02 -11.83 -6.48
CA TRP A 43 5.50 -10.74 -5.66
C TRP A 43 6.51 -10.29 -4.61
N LEU A 44 6.53 -8.99 -4.32
CA LEU A 44 7.12 -8.45 -3.12
C LEU A 44 6.07 -8.44 -2.03
N THR A 45 6.41 -8.98 -0.86
CA THR A 45 5.53 -9.01 0.30
C THR A 45 6.20 -8.27 1.46
N LEU A 46 5.59 -7.19 1.93
CA LEU A 46 5.98 -6.55 3.18
C LEU A 46 5.10 -7.09 4.31
N VAL A 47 5.74 -7.50 5.41
CA VAL A 47 5.06 -7.94 6.62
C VAL A 47 5.57 -7.11 7.79
N SER A 48 4.68 -6.39 8.46
CA SER A 48 4.94 -5.78 9.76
C SER A 48 3.96 -6.33 10.77
N LYS A 49 4.44 -7.20 11.67
CA LYS A 49 3.60 -7.75 12.73
C LYS A 49 3.29 -6.71 13.80
N SER A 50 4.26 -5.88 14.15
CA SER A 50 4.14 -4.81 15.14
C SER A 50 3.08 -3.78 14.73
N TYR A 51 3.03 -3.41 13.46
CA TYR A 51 2.02 -2.51 12.92
C TYR A 51 0.79 -3.23 12.36
N GLY A 52 0.75 -4.56 12.34
CA GLY A 52 -0.38 -5.32 11.81
C GLY A 52 -0.65 -5.06 10.32
N LEU A 53 0.41 -4.93 9.52
CA LEU A 53 0.32 -4.65 8.09
C LEU A 53 0.89 -5.81 7.26
N TYR A 54 0.19 -6.14 6.19
CA TYR A 54 0.63 -7.08 5.18
C TYR A 54 0.34 -6.50 3.80
N VAL A 55 1.39 -6.30 3.00
CA VAL A 55 1.28 -5.70 1.66
C VAL A 55 1.88 -6.65 0.66
N ARG A 56 1.19 -6.89 -0.47
CA ARG A 56 1.73 -7.62 -1.62
C ARG A 56 1.72 -6.73 -2.85
N PHE A 57 2.83 -6.70 -3.57
CA PHE A 57 2.95 -5.95 -4.81
C PHE A 57 3.60 -6.79 -5.92
N SER A 58 2.98 -6.80 -7.10
CA SER A 58 3.51 -7.53 -8.27
C SER A 58 4.22 -6.64 -9.29
N GLY A 59 4.15 -5.31 -9.14
CA GLY A 59 4.45 -4.34 -10.20
C GLY A 59 3.19 -3.66 -10.74
N ASP A 60 2.13 -4.45 -10.93
CA ASP A 60 0.85 -3.99 -11.48
C ASP A 60 -0.29 -4.01 -10.47
N LEU A 61 -0.26 -4.97 -9.54
CA LEU A 61 -1.30 -5.18 -8.54
C LEU A 61 -0.75 -4.95 -7.14
N LEU A 62 -1.55 -4.28 -6.32
CA LEU A 62 -1.29 -4.00 -4.91
C LEU A 62 -2.42 -4.57 -4.05
N PHE A 63 -2.06 -5.38 -3.06
CA PHE A 63 -2.98 -5.85 -2.02
C PHE A 63 -2.49 -5.37 -0.67
N ILE A 64 -3.39 -4.81 0.14
CA ILE A 64 -3.11 -4.36 1.50
C ILE A 64 -4.08 -5.06 2.45
N GLN A 65 -3.55 -5.61 3.53
CA GLN A 65 -4.32 -6.08 4.67
C GLN A 65 -3.84 -5.34 5.92
N ALA A 66 -4.80 -4.77 6.64
CA ALA A 66 -4.58 -4.06 7.90
C ALA A 66 -5.24 -4.84 9.04
N ALA A 67 -4.59 -4.84 10.20
CA ALA A 67 -5.11 -5.52 11.38
C ALA A 67 -6.42 -4.87 11.88
N PRO A 68 -7.29 -5.63 12.58
CA PRO A 68 -8.60 -5.14 13.02
C PRO A 68 -8.57 -3.90 13.93
N PHE A 69 -7.44 -3.57 14.56
CA PHE A 69 -7.35 -2.37 15.40
C PHE A 69 -7.34 -1.04 14.61
N TYR A 70 -7.22 -1.11 13.27
CA TYR A 70 -7.40 0.03 12.37
C TYR A 70 -8.85 0.24 11.92
N ARG A 71 -9.78 -0.63 12.32
CA ARG A 71 -11.19 -0.52 11.93
C ARG A 71 -11.77 0.86 12.28
N GLY A 72 -12.32 1.56 11.29
CA GLY A 72 -12.86 2.92 11.44
C GLY A 72 -11.82 4.01 11.69
N LYS A 73 -10.53 3.73 11.46
CA LYS A 73 -9.41 4.67 11.65
C LYS A 73 -8.60 4.90 10.38
N LEU A 74 -8.98 4.24 9.29
CA LEU A 74 -8.35 4.43 7.99
C LEU A 74 -9.10 5.52 7.22
N CYS A 75 -8.52 5.92 6.10
CA CYS A 75 -9.12 6.80 5.10
C CYS A 75 -8.40 6.56 3.76
N GLY A 76 -8.94 7.09 2.67
CA GLY A 76 -8.39 6.90 1.34
C GLY A 76 -9.29 6.08 0.43
N LEU A 77 -8.74 5.70 -0.72
CA LEU A 77 -9.46 4.95 -1.76
C LEU A 77 -9.91 3.55 -1.30
N CYS A 78 -9.33 3.00 -0.23
CA CYS A 78 -9.73 1.73 0.37
C CYS A 78 -10.78 1.88 1.49
N GLY A 79 -11.32 3.09 1.69
CA GLY A 79 -12.31 3.37 2.71
C GLY A 79 -11.74 3.50 4.12
N ASP A 80 -12.63 3.60 5.10
CA ASP A 80 -12.30 3.76 6.51
C ASP A 80 -12.23 2.43 7.29
N TYR A 81 -12.54 1.33 6.59
CA TYR A 81 -12.56 -0.03 7.14
C TYR A 81 -13.54 -0.18 8.31
N ASN A 82 -14.71 0.48 8.32
CA ASN A 82 -15.69 0.36 9.42
C ASN A 82 -16.69 -0.82 9.27
N LEU A 83 -16.70 -1.50 8.11
CA LEU A 83 -17.65 -2.53 7.62
C LEU A 83 -19.01 -2.02 7.11
N ASP A 84 -19.16 -0.70 6.96
CA ASP A 84 -20.29 -0.09 6.30
C ASP A 84 -20.00 0.17 4.82
N LYS A 85 -20.32 -0.85 4.02
CA LYS A 85 -20.20 -0.81 2.56
C LYS A 85 -20.96 0.35 1.88
N ASN A 86 -21.87 1.04 2.56
CA ASN A 86 -22.68 2.10 1.96
C ASN A 86 -21.98 3.47 2.00
N HIS A 87 -20.93 3.65 2.81
CA HIS A 87 -20.26 4.93 3.02
C HIS A 87 -18.76 4.92 2.64
N GLU A 88 -18.35 3.96 1.82
CA GLU A 88 -16.95 3.78 1.41
C GLU A 88 -16.43 4.93 0.53
N LEU A 89 -17.32 5.66 -0.16
CA LEU A 89 -16.95 6.78 -1.03
C LEU A 89 -16.87 8.12 -0.26
N SER A 90 -16.28 8.10 0.93
CA SER A 90 -16.09 9.29 1.77
C SER A 90 -14.73 9.95 1.49
N GLY A 91 -14.73 11.19 1.01
CA GLY A 91 -13.52 11.95 0.73
C GLY A 91 -12.78 12.44 1.99
N PRO A 92 -11.60 13.07 1.82
CA PRO A 92 -10.79 13.55 2.94
C PRO A 92 -11.44 14.71 3.72
N ASP A 93 -12.43 15.38 3.13
CA ASP A 93 -13.28 16.41 3.74
C ASP A 93 -14.51 15.83 4.47
N GLY A 94 -14.69 14.51 4.45
CA GLY A 94 -15.87 13.83 4.97
C GLY A 94 -17.09 13.90 4.04
N HIS A 95 -16.94 14.43 2.82
CA HIS A 95 -18.02 14.42 1.83
C HIS A 95 -18.27 13.01 1.32
N LEU A 96 -19.53 12.57 1.33
CA LEU A 96 -19.95 11.31 0.72
C LEU A 96 -20.26 11.52 -0.75
N TYR A 97 -19.45 10.93 -1.61
CA TYR A 97 -19.60 11.01 -3.06
C TYR A 97 -20.56 9.93 -3.57
N ASN A 98 -21.34 10.27 -4.59
CA ASN A 98 -22.20 9.33 -5.32
C ASN A 98 -21.56 8.83 -6.63
N ASN A 99 -20.39 9.36 -6.99
CA ASN A 99 -19.67 9.07 -8.22
C ASN A 99 -18.25 8.64 -7.89
N THR A 100 -17.86 7.44 -8.32
CA THR A 100 -16.53 6.86 -8.04
C THR A 100 -15.37 7.67 -8.63
N LEU A 101 -15.57 8.33 -9.78
CA LEU A 101 -14.53 9.16 -10.40
C LEU A 101 -14.28 10.43 -9.59
N GLU A 102 -15.35 11.13 -9.16
CA GLU A 102 -15.21 12.33 -8.34
C GLU A 102 -14.64 12.00 -6.94
N PHE A 103 -15.07 10.88 -6.36
CA PHE A 103 -14.44 10.33 -5.17
C PHE A 103 -12.93 10.10 -5.36
N ALA A 104 -12.54 9.41 -6.44
CA ALA A 104 -11.13 9.11 -6.69
C ALA A 104 -10.29 10.39 -6.90
N LYS A 105 -10.86 11.40 -7.58
CA LYS A 105 -10.22 12.71 -7.77
C LYS A 105 -10.02 13.45 -6.43
N SER A 106 -10.91 13.27 -5.46
CA SER A 106 -10.80 13.92 -4.14
C SER A 106 -9.55 13.49 -3.35
N TYR A 107 -8.98 12.31 -3.67
CA TYR A 107 -7.78 11.77 -3.02
C TYR A 107 -6.49 11.98 -3.82
N VAL A 108 -6.52 12.75 -4.92
CA VAL A 108 -5.31 13.08 -5.68
C VAL A 108 -4.35 13.88 -4.80
N VAL A 109 -3.13 13.39 -4.64
CA VAL A 109 -2.06 14.12 -3.95
C VAL A 109 -1.48 15.15 -4.92
N PRO A 110 -1.55 16.47 -4.61
CA PRO A 110 -1.03 17.50 -5.51
C PRO A 110 0.46 17.29 -5.79
N SER A 111 0.83 17.35 -7.07
CA SER A 111 2.21 17.32 -7.54
C SER A 111 2.31 18.19 -8.79
N PRO A 112 3.42 18.92 -9.00
CA PRO A 112 3.63 19.72 -10.22
C PRO A 112 3.46 18.91 -11.52
N ASP A 113 3.77 17.61 -11.46
CA ASP A 113 3.71 16.71 -12.62
C ASP A 113 2.38 15.94 -12.71
N CYS A 114 1.50 16.06 -11.71
CA CYS A 114 0.22 15.38 -11.69
C CYS A 114 -0.90 16.33 -12.15
N HIS A 115 -1.34 16.11 -13.39
CA HIS A 115 -2.48 16.84 -13.95
C HIS A 115 -3.70 15.92 -13.95
N PRO A 116 -4.82 16.30 -13.30
CA PRO A 116 -6.04 15.51 -13.38
C PRO A 116 -6.50 15.39 -14.85
N PRO A 117 -7.05 14.23 -15.26
CA PRO A 117 -7.55 14.05 -16.63
C PRO A 117 -8.55 15.15 -16.99
N ALA A 118 -8.40 15.74 -18.17
CA ALA A 118 -9.39 16.67 -18.72
C ALA A 118 -10.72 15.92 -18.97
N HIS A 119 -11.83 16.62 -18.73
CA HIS A 119 -13.20 16.12 -18.94
C HIS A 119 -13.49 15.83 -20.42
#